data_AF-A0A7R7WJJ6-F1
#
_entry.id   AF-A0A7R7WJJ6-F1
#
_cell.length_a   1.000
_cell.length_b   1.000
_cell.length_c   1.000
_cell.angle_alpha   90.00
_cell.angle_beta   90.00
_cell.angle_gamma   90.00
#
_symmetry.space_group_name_H-M   'P 1'
#
loop_
_entity.id
_entity.type
_entity.pdbx_description
1 polymer ?
#
loop_
_entity_poly.entity_id
_entity_poly.type
_entity_poly.pdbx_seq_one_letter_code
_entity_poly.pdbx_strand_id
1 'polypeptide(L)'
;MNIFRIPFLMERLTPDGLTGSFASTYLSDLKSTVEFVTNSGAYAVLDPHNYGRFDGSIIESTSDFKTWWKNVATEFADNDKVIFDTNNEYHDMEQSLVLNLNQAAINGIRAAGATTQYIFVEGNAYTGAWDWTTYNDDLSGLTDSEDKIIYEMHQYLDSDSSGTSETCVSSTIGKERIEKATEWLKTNNKQGIIGEFAGGVNSVCEEAVEGMLAYMSENSDVWVGASWWSAGPWWGTYMYSLEPTDGTAYSTYLPILEKYFPSGDASSSSSASASVAAATSAVSTTTTAAFEQTTTPATQVEIASSSSSSSAVAASQTTLSKVKSKSKSPCKLSSATSSAVSSAAAVTTPAVAATTPAAAPTSSSVAFATTSVYVPTTTAAAPSQVSSSAAASSSGVVGVSDPQGPSATNSAGEVNQYYQCGGINWTGPTVCASPYTCKVQNDYYYQCVAE
;
A
#
# COMPACT_ATOMS: atom_id res chain seq x y z
N MET A 1 12.65 6.43 10.23
CA MET A 1 11.23 6.39 9.78
C MET A 1 10.64 7.78 9.85
N ASN A 2 9.78 8.16 8.90
CA ASN A 2 9.09 9.46 8.82
C ASN A 2 7.64 9.34 8.31
N ILE A 3 7.12 8.11 8.23
CA ILE A 3 5.76 7.75 7.82
C ILE A 3 5.36 6.52 8.63
N PHE A 4 4.10 6.45 9.04
CA PHE A 4 3.50 5.32 9.75
C PHE A 4 2.09 5.10 9.21
N ARG A 5 1.78 3.88 8.74
CA ARG A 5 0.42 3.47 8.37
C ARG A 5 -0.30 2.95 9.61
N ILE A 6 -1.55 3.36 9.78
CA ILE A 6 -2.35 3.13 11.01
C ILE A 6 -3.63 2.37 10.62
N PRO A 7 -3.61 1.03 10.63
CA PRO A 7 -4.78 0.21 10.37
C PRO A 7 -5.90 0.44 11.40
N PHE A 8 -7.11 0.67 10.91
CA PHE A 8 -8.33 0.72 11.73
C PHE A 8 -9.52 0.07 11.00
N LEU A 9 -10.51 -0.42 11.76
CA LEU A 9 -11.71 -1.03 11.16
C LEU A 9 -12.80 0.02 10.94
N MET A 10 -13.36 0.06 9.72
CA MET A 10 -14.48 0.94 9.35
C MET A 10 -15.68 0.71 10.26
N GLU A 11 -15.99 -0.54 10.61
CA GLU A 11 -17.13 -0.92 11.45
C GLU A 11 -16.96 -0.47 12.90
N ARG A 12 -15.73 -0.39 13.42
CA ARG A 12 -15.48 0.22 14.74
C ARG A 12 -15.67 1.73 14.71
N LEU A 13 -15.35 2.37 13.59
CA LEU A 13 -15.48 3.81 13.43
C LEU A 13 -16.93 4.23 13.19
N THR A 14 -17.69 3.51 12.35
CA THR A 14 -19.10 3.76 12.03
C THR A 14 -19.97 2.50 12.28
N PRO A 15 -20.27 2.15 13.54
CA PRO A 15 -20.92 0.87 13.88
C PRO A 15 -22.40 0.77 13.46
N ASP A 16 -23.07 1.90 13.18
CA ASP A 16 -24.43 1.93 12.65
C ASP A 16 -24.48 1.81 11.10
N GLY A 17 -23.37 1.46 10.45
CA GLY A 17 -23.22 1.32 9.01
C GLY A 17 -22.42 2.45 8.34
N LEU A 18 -22.11 2.27 7.04
CA LEU A 18 -21.19 3.12 6.26
C LEU A 18 -21.52 4.63 6.20
N THR A 19 -22.76 5.03 6.51
CA THR A 19 -23.18 6.45 6.60
C THR A 19 -23.74 6.82 7.98
N GLY A 20 -23.47 5.97 8.98
CA GLY A 20 -23.82 6.18 10.39
C GLY A 20 -22.97 7.25 11.09
N SER A 21 -23.21 7.42 12.39
CA SER A 21 -22.43 8.34 13.23
C SER A 21 -21.11 7.70 13.66
N PHE A 22 -20.10 8.52 13.93
CA PHE A 22 -18.82 8.02 14.46
C PHE A 22 -18.95 7.54 15.92
N ALA A 23 -18.36 6.39 16.22
CA ALA A 23 -18.12 5.95 17.59
C ALA A 23 -17.08 6.89 18.24
N SER A 24 -17.54 7.83 19.06
CA SER A 24 -16.74 8.95 19.55
C SER A 24 -15.48 8.55 20.32
N THR A 25 -15.52 7.44 21.08
CA THR A 25 -14.34 6.86 21.74
C THR A 25 -13.30 6.41 20.72
N TYR A 26 -13.68 5.56 19.76
CA TYR A 26 -12.76 5.03 18.75
C TYR A 26 -12.18 6.11 17.83
N LEU A 27 -13.00 7.10 17.45
CA LEU A 27 -12.53 8.29 16.75
C LEU A 27 -11.52 9.08 17.61
N SER A 28 -11.76 9.26 18.90
CA SER A 28 -10.83 9.97 19.80
C SER A 28 -9.48 9.25 19.91
N ASP A 29 -9.46 7.92 19.98
CA ASP A 29 -8.23 7.14 20.07
C ASP A 29 -7.46 7.13 18.75
N LEU A 30 -8.16 7.03 17.61
CA LEU A 30 -7.57 7.19 16.27
C LEU A 30 -6.98 8.59 16.10
N LYS A 31 -7.72 9.65 16.46
CA LYS A 31 -7.22 11.04 16.41
C LYS A 31 -6.01 11.23 17.31
N SER A 32 -6.03 10.73 18.54
CA SER A 32 -4.87 10.79 19.44
C SER A 32 -3.63 10.11 18.87
N THR A 33 -3.80 9.00 18.15
CA THR A 33 -2.69 8.25 17.52
C THR A 33 -2.12 9.01 16.31
N VAL A 34 -3.01 9.51 15.44
CA VAL A 34 -2.65 10.35 14.28
C VAL A 34 -1.98 11.66 14.74
N GLU A 35 -2.50 12.31 15.77
CA GLU A 35 -1.91 13.52 16.37
C GLU A 35 -0.53 13.21 16.98
N PHE A 36 -0.34 12.09 17.68
CA PHE A 36 0.98 11.71 18.19
C PHE A 36 2.01 11.54 17.05
N VAL A 37 1.66 10.84 15.98
CA VAL A 37 2.53 10.66 14.81
C VAL A 37 2.83 11.99 14.12
N THR A 38 1.81 12.77 13.79
CA THR A 38 1.96 14.03 13.03
C THR A 38 2.66 15.14 13.83
N ASN A 39 2.48 15.21 15.15
CA ASN A 39 3.25 16.12 16.02
C ASN A 39 4.75 15.79 16.10
N SER A 40 5.18 14.58 15.71
CA SER A 40 6.61 14.26 15.54
C SER A 40 7.21 14.82 14.23
N GLY A 41 6.36 15.33 13.31
CA GLY A 41 6.73 15.74 11.96
C GLY A 41 6.67 14.62 10.91
N ALA A 42 6.44 13.37 11.33
CA ALA A 42 6.16 12.24 10.46
C ALA A 42 4.76 12.34 9.81
N TYR A 43 4.56 11.55 8.74
CA TYR A 43 3.24 11.36 8.13
C TYR A 43 2.46 10.22 8.81
N ALA A 44 1.16 10.39 8.93
CA ALA A 44 0.23 9.35 9.40
C ALA A 44 -0.68 8.95 8.23
N VAL A 45 -0.59 7.70 7.77
CA VAL A 45 -1.55 7.14 6.79
C VAL A 45 -2.73 6.57 7.55
N LEU A 46 -3.92 7.07 7.29
CA LEU A 46 -5.17 6.49 7.78
C LEU A 46 -5.59 5.37 6.83
N ASP A 47 -5.47 4.13 7.29
CA ASP A 47 -5.83 2.90 6.58
C ASP A 47 -7.12 2.31 7.18
N PRO A 48 -8.25 2.35 6.46
CA PRO A 48 -9.39 1.49 6.74
C PRO A 48 -9.08 0.07 6.24
N HIS A 49 -8.68 -0.78 7.18
CA HIS A 49 -8.05 -2.07 6.94
C HIS A 49 -9.10 -3.16 6.66
N ASN A 50 -9.81 -2.98 5.54
CA ASN A 50 -11.18 -3.49 5.35
C ASN A 50 -11.40 -4.30 4.07
N TYR A 51 -10.38 -4.52 3.23
CA TYR A 51 -10.46 -5.45 2.09
C TYR A 51 -11.54 -5.10 1.06
N GLY A 52 -11.88 -3.82 0.91
CA GLY A 52 -13.02 -3.35 0.09
C GLY A 52 -14.40 -3.78 0.62
N ARG A 53 -14.49 -4.16 1.90
CA ARG A 53 -15.66 -4.78 2.53
C ARG A 53 -16.05 -4.06 3.83
N PHE A 54 -17.33 -4.16 4.18
CA PHE A 54 -17.91 -3.66 5.43
C PHE A 54 -18.95 -4.68 5.94
N ASP A 55 -18.91 -5.02 7.23
CA ASP A 55 -19.63 -6.18 7.80
C ASP A 55 -19.38 -7.47 6.97
N GLY A 56 -18.14 -7.63 6.50
CA GLY A 56 -17.71 -8.74 5.61
C GLY A 56 -18.28 -8.72 4.19
N SER A 57 -19.17 -7.79 3.86
CA SER A 57 -19.83 -7.66 2.55
C SER A 57 -19.09 -6.65 1.66
N ILE A 58 -18.99 -6.92 0.36
CA ILE A 58 -18.35 -6.01 -0.61
C ILE A 58 -19.07 -4.65 -0.61
N ILE A 59 -18.30 -3.55 -0.59
CA ILE A 59 -18.84 -2.19 -0.64
C ILE A 59 -19.28 -1.86 -2.08
N GLU A 60 -20.52 -2.22 -2.43
CA GLU A 60 -21.08 -1.90 -3.76
C GLU A 60 -21.46 -0.41 -3.93
N SER A 61 -21.75 0.29 -2.83
CA SER A 61 -22.28 1.67 -2.87
C SER A 61 -21.18 2.73 -2.84
N THR A 62 -20.75 3.13 -4.04
CA THR A 62 -19.78 4.22 -4.23
C THR A 62 -20.26 5.57 -3.69
N SER A 63 -21.58 5.80 -3.63
CA SER A 63 -22.18 6.99 -2.99
C SER A 63 -22.04 7.00 -1.47
N ASP A 64 -22.19 5.84 -0.83
CA ASP A 64 -22.03 5.72 0.62
C ASP A 64 -20.55 5.73 1.00
N PHE A 65 -19.69 5.05 0.23
CA PHE A 65 -18.23 5.10 0.41
C PHE A 65 -17.66 6.52 0.26
N LYS A 66 -18.12 7.28 -0.75
CA LYS A 66 -17.81 8.72 -0.88
C LYS A 66 -18.27 9.54 0.33
N THR A 67 -19.41 9.18 0.91
CA THR A 67 -19.97 9.90 2.07
C THR A 67 -19.18 9.59 3.34
N TRP A 68 -18.85 8.32 3.57
CA TRP A 68 -17.93 7.87 4.62
C TRP A 68 -16.59 8.62 4.51
N TRP A 69 -15.97 8.60 3.33
CA TRP A 69 -14.69 9.27 3.08
C TRP A 69 -14.73 10.78 3.28
N LYS A 70 -15.83 11.43 2.90
CA LYS A 70 -16.02 12.86 3.21
C LYS A 70 -16.10 13.09 4.72
N ASN A 71 -16.86 12.26 5.45
CA ASN A 71 -17.00 12.40 6.89
C ASN A 71 -15.66 12.20 7.60
N VAL A 72 -14.89 11.17 7.22
CA VAL A 72 -13.57 10.89 7.81
C VAL A 72 -12.59 12.02 7.50
N ALA A 73 -12.47 12.43 6.23
CA ALA A 73 -11.55 13.51 5.86
C ALA A 73 -11.89 14.86 6.53
N THR A 74 -13.16 15.11 6.89
CA THR A 74 -13.57 16.31 7.64
C THR A 74 -12.91 16.39 9.03
N GLU A 75 -12.65 15.25 9.68
CA GLU A 75 -12.00 15.22 11.00
C GLU A 75 -10.50 15.55 10.97
N PHE A 76 -9.88 15.54 9.79
CA PHE A 76 -8.42 15.63 9.58
C PHE A 76 -8.00 16.68 8.54
N ALA A 77 -8.93 17.43 7.94
CA ALA A 77 -8.68 18.29 6.78
C ALA A 77 -7.61 19.38 7.00
N ASP A 78 -7.47 19.89 8.23
CA ASP A 78 -6.47 20.90 8.59
C ASP A 78 -5.06 20.32 8.91
N ASN A 79 -4.86 19.00 8.78
CA ASN A 79 -3.58 18.33 9.07
C ASN A 79 -2.84 17.91 7.79
N ASP A 80 -1.87 18.73 7.36
CA ASP A 80 -1.02 18.50 6.17
C ASP A 80 -0.09 17.27 6.28
N LYS A 81 -0.03 16.63 7.46
CA LYS A 81 0.74 15.41 7.71
C LYS A 81 -0.12 14.13 7.73
N VAL A 82 -1.42 14.26 7.53
CA VAL A 82 -2.28 13.11 7.22
C VAL A 82 -2.12 12.71 5.76
N ILE A 83 -2.19 11.40 5.52
CA ILE A 83 -2.39 10.76 4.23
C ILE A 83 -3.62 9.88 4.36
N PHE A 84 -4.44 9.81 3.32
CA PHE A 84 -5.63 8.94 3.30
C PHE A 84 -5.38 7.77 2.34
N ASP A 85 -5.28 6.56 2.86
CA ASP A 85 -5.36 5.32 2.08
C ASP A 85 -6.84 4.98 1.90
N THR A 86 -7.29 4.68 0.68
CA THR A 86 -8.71 4.44 0.41
C THR A 86 -9.30 3.19 1.09
N ASN A 87 -8.53 2.09 1.15
CA ASN A 87 -8.88 0.80 1.75
C ASN A 87 -7.76 -0.21 1.52
N ASN A 88 -7.30 -0.89 2.57
CA ASN A 88 -6.39 -2.02 2.46
C ASN A 88 -6.93 -3.12 1.53
N GLU A 89 -6.10 -3.54 0.57
CA GLU A 89 -6.16 -4.78 -0.19
C GLU A 89 -7.54 -5.16 -0.72
N TYR A 90 -8.07 -4.41 -1.69
CA TYR A 90 -9.20 -4.87 -2.48
C TYR A 90 -8.88 -6.24 -3.10
N HIS A 91 -9.78 -7.21 -2.96
CA HIS A 91 -9.59 -8.57 -3.52
C HIS A 91 -10.90 -9.26 -3.85
N ASP A 92 -10.88 -10.20 -4.81
CA ASP A 92 -12.05 -10.98 -5.26
C ASP A 92 -13.28 -10.12 -5.61
N MET A 93 -13.01 -8.90 -6.11
CA MET A 93 -14.01 -7.89 -6.48
C MET A 93 -14.01 -7.64 -8.00
N GLU A 94 -15.10 -7.09 -8.51
CA GLU A 94 -15.18 -6.60 -9.89
C GLU A 94 -14.27 -5.37 -10.07
N GLN A 95 -13.45 -5.35 -11.12
CA GLN A 95 -12.39 -4.36 -11.27
C GLN A 95 -12.92 -2.93 -11.41
N SER A 96 -13.98 -2.73 -12.19
CA SER A 96 -14.56 -1.39 -12.35
C SER A 96 -15.15 -0.88 -11.04
N LEU A 97 -15.64 -1.74 -10.14
CA LEU A 97 -16.03 -1.35 -8.79
C LEU A 97 -14.82 -0.86 -7.98
N VAL A 98 -13.66 -1.53 -8.03
CA VAL A 98 -12.44 -1.08 -7.33
C VAL A 98 -11.96 0.29 -7.85
N LEU A 99 -11.96 0.49 -9.17
CA LEU A 99 -11.70 1.80 -9.79
C LEU A 99 -12.69 2.87 -9.30
N ASN A 100 -13.99 2.56 -9.30
CA ASN A 100 -15.03 3.50 -8.88
C ASN A 100 -15.01 3.79 -7.38
N LEU A 101 -14.60 2.85 -6.52
CA LEU A 101 -14.44 3.05 -5.08
C LEU A 101 -13.25 3.96 -4.76
N ASN A 102 -12.08 3.72 -5.35
CA ASN A 102 -10.93 4.62 -5.27
C ASN A 102 -11.30 6.04 -5.73
N GLN A 103 -11.96 6.15 -6.89
CA GLN A 103 -12.39 7.45 -7.40
C GLN A 103 -13.46 8.11 -6.52
N ALA A 104 -14.33 7.32 -5.85
CA ALA A 104 -15.31 7.81 -4.89
C ALA A 104 -14.67 8.31 -3.59
N ALA A 105 -13.64 7.63 -3.08
CA ALA A 105 -12.85 8.05 -1.93
C ALA A 105 -12.18 9.40 -2.18
N ILE A 106 -11.43 9.56 -3.27
CA ILE A 106 -10.81 10.83 -3.68
C ILE A 106 -11.86 11.95 -3.75
N ASN A 107 -13.00 11.67 -4.40
CA ASN A 107 -14.11 12.59 -4.53
C ASN A 107 -14.83 12.92 -3.20
N GLY A 108 -14.67 12.10 -2.17
CA GLY A 108 -15.16 12.34 -0.81
C GLY A 108 -14.19 13.22 -0.03
N ILE A 109 -12.92 12.82 0.00
CA ILE A 109 -11.80 13.51 0.67
C ILE A 109 -11.70 14.96 0.20
N ARG A 110 -11.58 15.20 -1.11
CA ARG A 110 -11.50 16.57 -1.65
C ARG A 110 -12.79 17.38 -1.39
N ALA A 111 -13.96 16.72 -1.34
CA ALA A 111 -15.24 17.36 -1.00
C ALA A 111 -15.45 17.63 0.51
N ALA A 112 -14.51 17.23 1.37
CA ALA A 112 -14.40 17.66 2.76
C ALA A 112 -13.58 18.96 2.93
N GLY A 113 -12.79 19.34 1.91
CA GLY A 113 -11.81 20.44 1.98
C GLY A 113 -10.38 19.99 2.26
N ALA A 114 -10.14 18.69 2.42
CA ALA A 114 -8.82 18.10 2.62
C ALA A 114 -8.04 18.04 1.28
N THR A 115 -7.35 19.13 0.93
CA THR A 115 -6.68 19.33 -0.38
C THR A 115 -5.15 19.29 -0.34
N THR A 116 -4.55 19.41 0.86
CA THR A 116 -3.09 19.39 1.05
C THR A 116 -2.55 17.97 1.14
N GLN A 117 -3.35 17.03 1.66
CA GLN A 117 -2.99 15.64 1.92
C GLN A 117 -2.79 14.82 0.63
N TYR A 118 -1.85 13.88 0.68
CA TYR A 118 -1.76 12.80 -0.30
C TYR A 118 -2.93 11.82 -0.13
N ILE A 119 -3.30 11.16 -1.22
CA ILE A 119 -4.24 10.05 -1.21
C ILE A 119 -3.52 8.83 -1.78
N PHE A 120 -3.42 7.79 -0.98
CA PHE A 120 -2.89 6.50 -1.38
C PHE A 120 -4.04 5.67 -1.95
N VAL A 121 -3.87 5.14 -3.16
CA VAL A 121 -4.90 4.39 -3.89
C VAL A 121 -4.44 2.95 -4.07
N GLU A 122 -5.30 2.01 -3.71
CA GLU A 122 -5.01 0.59 -3.69
C GLU A 122 -5.79 -0.16 -4.78
N GLY A 123 -5.18 -1.23 -5.28
CA GLY A 123 -5.72 -2.06 -6.34
C GLY A 123 -6.34 -3.37 -5.88
N ASN A 124 -6.98 -4.03 -6.83
CA ASN A 124 -7.51 -5.38 -6.69
C ASN A 124 -6.36 -6.41 -6.61
N ALA A 125 -6.70 -7.66 -6.28
CA ALA A 125 -5.74 -8.73 -6.02
C ALA A 125 -4.71 -8.38 -4.93
N TYR A 126 -5.21 -7.88 -3.78
CA TYR A 126 -4.42 -7.52 -2.61
C TYR A 126 -3.36 -6.44 -2.92
N THR A 127 -3.71 -5.52 -3.82
CA THR A 127 -2.85 -4.44 -4.35
C THR A 127 -1.44 -4.89 -4.80
N GLY A 128 -1.24 -6.17 -5.11
CA GLY A 128 0.08 -6.79 -5.18
C GLY A 128 0.93 -6.33 -6.37
N ALA A 129 2.13 -5.78 -6.09
CA ALA A 129 3.00 -5.21 -7.13
C ALA A 129 3.40 -6.25 -8.21
N TRP A 130 3.65 -7.49 -7.81
CA TRP A 130 4.05 -8.63 -8.66
C TRP A 130 3.11 -8.96 -9.83
N ASP A 131 1.81 -8.67 -9.69
CA ASP A 131 0.82 -8.88 -10.75
C ASP A 131 -0.06 -7.64 -11.01
N TRP A 132 0.38 -6.46 -10.55
CA TRP A 132 -0.32 -5.18 -10.73
C TRP A 132 -0.78 -4.95 -12.17
N THR A 133 0.11 -5.20 -13.14
CA THR A 133 -0.16 -5.01 -14.58
C THR A 133 -1.19 -5.98 -15.17
N THR A 134 -1.57 -7.03 -14.42
CA THR A 134 -2.56 -8.04 -14.85
C THR A 134 -3.97 -7.67 -14.39
N TYR A 135 -4.10 -6.98 -13.25
CA TYR A 135 -5.38 -6.63 -12.65
C TYR A 135 -5.72 -5.13 -12.71
N ASN A 136 -4.74 -4.25 -12.49
CA ASN A 136 -4.95 -2.86 -12.04
C ASN A 136 -4.56 -1.78 -13.05
N ASP A 137 -4.43 -2.13 -14.34
CA ASP A 137 -4.06 -1.18 -15.40
C ASP A 137 -5.05 -0.01 -15.55
N ASP A 138 -6.34 -0.25 -15.29
CA ASP A 138 -7.40 0.75 -15.40
C ASP A 138 -7.34 1.85 -14.32
N LEU A 139 -6.69 1.57 -13.18
CA LEU A 139 -6.44 2.55 -12.12
C LEU A 139 -5.53 3.70 -12.59
N SER A 140 -4.81 3.54 -13.71
CA SER A 140 -4.15 4.66 -14.40
C SER A 140 -5.10 5.82 -14.72
N GLY A 141 -6.40 5.54 -14.90
CA GLY A 141 -7.47 6.51 -15.17
C GLY A 141 -7.99 7.29 -13.95
N LEU A 142 -7.50 7.01 -12.72
CA LEU A 142 -7.88 7.77 -11.52
C LEU A 142 -7.46 9.24 -11.62
N THR A 143 -8.31 10.13 -11.11
CA THR A 143 -8.14 11.59 -11.13
C THR A 143 -8.36 12.25 -9.77
N ASP A 144 -7.54 13.26 -9.47
CA ASP A 144 -7.60 14.12 -8.28
C ASP A 144 -7.50 15.57 -8.73
N SER A 145 -8.21 16.49 -8.07
CA SER A 145 -8.12 17.93 -8.37
C SER A 145 -6.79 18.55 -7.90
N GLU A 146 -6.14 17.90 -6.94
CA GLU A 146 -4.97 18.43 -6.23
C GLU A 146 -3.63 17.78 -6.63
N ASP A 147 -3.69 16.82 -7.56
CA ASP A 147 -2.60 16.02 -8.14
C ASP A 147 -1.69 15.33 -7.09
N LYS A 148 -2.30 14.63 -6.11
CA LYS A 148 -1.57 13.92 -5.03
C LYS A 148 -1.97 12.44 -4.87
N ILE A 149 -2.28 11.78 -5.98
CA ILE A 149 -2.48 10.32 -6.01
C ILE A 149 -1.12 9.62 -5.98
N ILE A 150 -0.92 8.74 -5.00
CA ILE A 150 0.17 7.76 -4.98
C ILE A 150 -0.45 6.36 -5.05
N TYR A 151 0.06 5.48 -5.90
CA TYR A 151 -0.42 4.11 -6.01
C TYR A 151 0.28 3.25 -4.95
N GLU A 152 -0.47 2.84 -3.93
CA GLU A 152 0.01 1.99 -2.85
C GLU A 152 -0.10 0.53 -3.27
N MET A 153 1.03 -0.18 -3.21
CA MET A 153 1.13 -1.58 -3.62
C MET A 153 1.81 -2.38 -2.51
N HIS A 154 1.46 -3.65 -2.36
CA HIS A 154 2.01 -4.52 -1.32
C HIS A 154 2.95 -5.54 -1.95
N GLN A 155 4.02 -5.90 -1.21
CA GLN A 155 4.94 -6.92 -1.69
C GLN A 155 5.62 -7.76 -0.60
N TYR A 156 5.07 -8.94 -0.36
CA TYR A 156 5.74 -10.02 0.37
C TYR A 156 6.60 -10.90 -0.53
N LEU A 157 7.48 -11.70 0.08
CA LEU A 157 8.63 -12.34 -0.57
C LEU A 157 8.56 -13.88 -0.59
N ASP A 158 7.54 -14.45 0.05
CA ASP A 158 7.23 -15.88 0.10
C ASP A 158 6.51 -16.38 -1.16
N SER A 159 6.25 -17.70 -1.25
CA SER A 159 5.91 -18.39 -2.51
C SER A 159 4.69 -17.86 -3.26
N ASP A 160 3.67 -17.38 -2.53
CA ASP A 160 2.42 -16.84 -3.05
C ASP A 160 2.28 -15.32 -2.85
N SER A 161 3.29 -14.67 -2.25
CA SER A 161 3.27 -13.25 -1.85
C SER A 161 2.24 -12.93 -0.75
N SER A 162 1.88 -13.89 0.10
CA SER A 162 0.88 -13.71 1.17
C SER A 162 1.45 -13.13 2.47
N GLY A 163 2.77 -13.13 2.67
CA GLY A 163 3.37 -12.68 3.94
C GLY A 163 3.12 -13.65 5.11
N THR A 164 2.81 -14.92 4.82
CA THR A 164 2.50 -15.94 5.83
C THR A 164 3.66 -16.91 6.12
N SER A 165 4.79 -16.78 5.44
CA SER A 165 5.96 -17.65 5.60
C SER A 165 7.29 -16.89 5.72
N GLU A 166 8.09 -17.23 6.74
CA GLU A 166 9.47 -16.74 6.93
C GLU A 166 10.43 -17.04 5.76
N THR A 167 10.03 -17.89 4.80
CA THR A 167 10.88 -18.36 3.70
C THR A 167 10.63 -17.58 2.41
N CYS A 168 11.58 -16.71 2.05
CA CYS A 168 11.58 -16.01 0.76
C CYS A 168 12.00 -16.94 -0.40
N VAL A 169 11.46 -16.73 -1.59
CA VAL A 169 11.67 -17.63 -2.77
C VAL A 169 13.13 -17.64 -3.25
N SER A 170 13.78 -16.48 -3.25
CA SER A 170 15.20 -16.28 -3.59
C SER A 170 15.70 -14.98 -2.94
N SER A 171 17.01 -14.72 -2.98
CA SER A 171 17.56 -13.42 -2.58
C SER A 171 17.38 -12.30 -3.61
N THR A 172 16.64 -12.55 -4.69
CA THR A 172 16.33 -11.57 -5.76
C THR A 172 14.84 -11.29 -5.92
N ILE A 173 13.97 -12.11 -5.32
CA ILE A 173 12.52 -12.12 -5.59
C ILE A 173 11.83 -10.77 -5.34
N GLY A 174 12.26 -10.01 -4.34
CA GLY A 174 11.67 -8.71 -4.02
C GLY A 174 11.81 -7.71 -5.16
N LYS A 175 13.01 -7.62 -5.75
CA LYS A 175 13.24 -6.84 -6.98
C LYS A 175 12.41 -7.38 -8.14
N GLU A 176 12.55 -8.67 -8.45
CA GLU A 176 11.91 -9.33 -9.61
C GLU A 176 10.39 -9.11 -9.64
N ARG A 177 9.76 -9.05 -8.46
CA ARG A 177 8.32 -8.77 -8.32
C ARG A 177 7.94 -7.31 -8.60
N ILE A 178 8.74 -6.32 -8.23
CA ILE A 178 8.40 -4.90 -8.43
C ILE A 178 8.84 -4.30 -9.77
N GLU A 179 9.60 -5.02 -10.61
CA GLU A 179 10.07 -4.52 -11.92
C GLU A 179 8.90 -4.10 -12.84
N LYS A 180 7.88 -4.94 -13.03
CA LYS A 180 6.71 -4.61 -13.88
C LYS A 180 5.92 -3.40 -13.36
N ALA A 181 5.70 -3.32 -12.06
CA ALA A 181 5.02 -2.19 -11.42
C ALA A 181 5.80 -0.89 -11.65
N THR A 182 7.14 -0.96 -11.55
CA THR A 182 8.04 0.18 -11.83
C THR A 182 7.93 0.64 -13.28
N GLU A 183 7.92 -0.29 -14.25
CA GLU A 183 7.71 0.04 -15.67
C GLU A 183 6.33 0.64 -15.93
N TRP A 184 5.28 0.14 -15.26
CA TRP A 184 3.91 0.64 -15.37
C TRP A 184 3.76 2.07 -14.83
N LEU A 185 4.31 2.35 -13.64
CA LEU A 185 4.34 3.69 -13.04
C LEU A 185 5.02 4.70 -13.98
N LYS A 186 6.18 4.32 -14.54
CA LYS A 186 6.93 5.15 -15.49
C LYS A 186 6.18 5.38 -16.79
N THR A 187 5.54 4.34 -17.33
CA THR A 187 4.76 4.42 -18.58
C THR A 187 3.54 5.31 -18.44
N ASN A 188 2.87 5.29 -17.29
CA ASN A 188 1.66 6.07 -17.01
C ASN A 188 1.93 7.43 -16.33
N ASN A 189 3.20 7.81 -16.12
CA ASN A 189 3.61 9.01 -15.38
C ASN A 189 2.93 9.10 -14.00
N LYS A 190 3.02 8.03 -13.22
CA LYS A 190 2.46 7.90 -11.86
C LYS A 190 3.55 7.70 -10.82
N GLN A 191 3.25 8.03 -9.57
CA GLN A 191 4.11 7.74 -8.41
C GLN A 191 3.48 6.62 -7.57
N GLY A 192 4.30 5.78 -6.95
CA GLY A 192 3.86 4.66 -6.11
C GLY A 192 4.64 4.54 -4.81
N ILE A 193 4.07 3.80 -3.86
CA ILE A 193 4.67 3.45 -2.57
C ILE A 193 4.49 1.95 -2.32
N ILE A 194 5.45 1.31 -1.66
CA ILE A 194 5.24 -0.05 -1.12
C ILE A 194 4.65 0.07 0.29
N GLY A 195 3.33 -0.04 0.42
CA GLY A 195 2.59 0.17 1.67
C GLY A 195 2.87 -0.87 2.75
N GLU A 196 3.06 -2.11 2.31
CA GLU A 196 3.46 -3.25 3.12
C GLU A 196 4.54 -4.06 2.39
N PHE A 197 5.60 -4.40 3.12
CA PHE A 197 6.54 -5.46 2.78
C PHE A 197 7.15 -6.05 4.04
N ALA A 198 7.62 -7.30 3.93
CA ALA A 198 8.36 -7.97 5.00
C ALA A 198 9.18 -9.16 4.47
N GLY A 199 10.06 -9.67 5.33
CA GLY A 199 10.82 -10.90 5.13
C GLY A 199 11.16 -11.56 6.47
N GLY A 200 11.34 -12.88 6.48
CA GLY A 200 11.75 -13.61 7.68
C GLY A 200 13.20 -13.34 8.06
N VAL A 201 13.57 -13.59 9.32
CA VAL A 201 14.94 -13.35 9.81
C VAL A 201 15.90 -14.45 9.32
N ASN A 202 16.35 -14.31 8.07
CA ASN A 202 17.36 -15.16 7.44
C ASN A 202 18.00 -14.44 6.24
N SER A 203 19.24 -14.81 5.91
CA SER A 203 20.05 -14.11 4.90
C SER A 203 19.42 -14.05 3.50
N VAL A 204 18.57 -15.02 3.12
CA VAL A 204 17.89 -15.00 1.81
C VAL A 204 16.85 -13.88 1.77
N CYS A 205 16.06 -13.74 2.84
CA CYS A 205 15.11 -12.65 3.00
C CYS A 205 15.77 -11.29 3.26
N GLU A 206 16.90 -11.25 3.97
CA GLU A 206 17.68 -10.02 4.18
C GLU A 206 18.22 -9.47 2.85
N GLU A 207 18.85 -10.33 2.04
CA GLU A 207 19.33 -9.97 0.69
C GLU A 207 18.15 -9.58 -0.24
N ALA A 208 17.02 -10.28 -0.18
CA ALA A 208 15.85 -9.98 -1.01
C ALA A 208 15.22 -8.60 -0.69
N VAL A 209 15.13 -8.25 0.59
CA VAL A 209 14.65 -6.92 1.04
C VAL A 209 15.63 -5.83 0.63
N GLU A 210 16.93 -6.01 0.87
CA GLU A 210 17.93 -5.00 0.51
C GLU A 210 18.01 -4.80 -1.01
N GLY A 211 17.93 -5.87 -1.80
CA GLY A 211 17.85 -5.81 -3.25
C GLY A 211 16.59 -5.10 -3.78
N MET A 212 15.44 -5.29 -3.12
CA MET A 212 14.20 -4.58 -3.45
C MET A 212 14.31 -3.08 -3.15
N LEU A 213 14.74 -2.70 -1.94
CA LEU A 213 14.86 -1.31 -1.52
C LEU A 213 15.96 -0.56 -2.29
N ALA A 214 17.05 -1.24 -2.67
CA ALA A 214 18.04 -0.71 -3.60
C ALA A 214 17.42 -0.38 -4.96
N TYR A 215 16.66 -1.29 -5.55
CA TYR A 215 16.01 -1.06 -6.84
C TYR A 215 14.92 0.02 -6.79
N MET A 216 14.15 0.12 -5.69
CA MET A 216 13.25 1.26 -5.46
C MET A 216 14.01 2.58 -5.40
N SER A 217 15.17 2.62 -4.73
CA SER A 217 16.02 3.81 -4.63
C SER A 217 16.60 4.24 -5.98
N GLU A 218 17.02 3.26 -6.82
CA GLU A 218 17.44 3.47 -8.22
C GLU A 218 16.29 4.04 -9.09
N ASN A 219 15.04 3.82 -8.70
CA ASN A 219 13.82 4.22 -9.41
C ASN A 219 12.94 5.20 -8.58
N SER A 220 13.60 6.04 -7.78
CA SER A 220 12.98 7.08 -6.95
C SER A 220 12.36 8.25 -7.73
N ASP A 221 12.41 8.21 -9.07
CA ASP A 221 11.56 9.02 -9.95
C ASP A 221 10.09 8.60 -9.89
N VAL A 222 9.78 7.36 -9.52
CA VAL A 222 8.41 6.86 -9.33
C VAL A 222 8.12 6.30 -7.93
N TRP A 223 9.09 5.68 -7.26
CA TRP A 223 8.89 5.15 -5.90
C TRP A 223 9.16 6.22 -4.84
N VAL A 224 8.13 6.60 -4.07
CA VAL A 224 8.24 7.67 -3.05
C VAL A 224 8.64 7.17 -1.66
N GLY A 225 8.63 5.85 -1.44
CA GLY A 225 9.03 5.23 -0.17
C GLY A 225 8.53 3.79 -0.02
N ALA A 226 8.69 3.26 1.19
CA ALA A 226 8.13 1.97 1.60
C ALA A 226 7.79 1.98 3.11
N SER A 227 6.86 1.13 3.53
CA SER A 227 6.46 0.92 4.93
C SER A 227 6.49 -0.58 5.26
N TRP A 228 7.09 -0.94 6.40
CA TRP A 228 7.31 -2.33 6.81
C TRP A 228 6.11 -2.89 7.57
N TRP A 229 5.68 -4.11 7.24
CA TRP A 229 4.65 -4.84 7.99
C TRP A 229 5.29 -5.80 9.01
N SER A 230 5.21 -5.58 10.32
CA SER A 230 4.53 -4.48 11.00
C SER A 230 5.10 -4.19 12.38
N ALA A 231 4.80 -3.01 12.92
CA ALA A 231 5.06 -2.62 14.31
C ALA A 231 3.74 -2.49 15.09
N GLY A 232 3.80 -2.38 16.42
CA GLY A 232 2.63 -2.28 17.30
C GLY A 232 2.70 -3.19 18.53
N PRO A 233 2.00 -2.83 19.62
CA PRO A 233 2.24 -3.38 20.95
C PRO A 233 1.77 -4.82 21.18
N TRP A 234 1.00 -5.40 20.24
CA TRP A 234 0.35 -6.71 20.39
C TRP A 234 0.81 -7.77 19.37
N TRP A 235 1.96 -7.55 18.71
CA TRP A 235 2.54 -8.55 17.80
C TRP A 235 3.23 -9.73 18.50
N GLY A 236 3.72 -9.54 19.73
CA GLY A 236 4.42 -10.59 20.48
C GLY A 236 5.57 -11.23 19.69
N THR A 237 5.50 -12.55 19.48
CA THR A 237 6.50 -13.33 18.72
C THR A 237 6.20 -13.42 17.22
N TYR A 238 5.40 -12.51 16.64
CA TYR A 238 5.17 -12.49 15.19
C TYR A 238 6.48 -12.31 14.42
N MET A 239 6.65 -13.11 13.37
CA MET A 239 7.90 -13.23 12.59
C MET A 239 8.42 -11.92 12.01
N TYR A 240 7.53 -10.98 11.64
CA TYR A 240 7.90 -9.68 11.09
C TYR A 240 7.74 -8.51 12.07
N SER A 241 7.58 -8.80 13.37
CA SER A 241 7.40 -7.76 14.39
C SER A 241 8.61 -6.81 14.42
N LEU A 242 8.38 -5.56 14.05
CA LEU A 242 9.34 -4.44 14.09
C LEU A 242 9.09 -3.55 15.33
N GLU A 243 8.39 -4.07 16.34
CA GLU A 243 8.09 -3.32 17.58
C GLU A 243 9.37 -3.15 18.43
N PRO A 244 9.74 -1.92 18.83
CA PRO A 244 10.93 -1.68 19.65
C PRO A 244 10.77 -2.21 21.08
N THR A 245 11.78 -2.82 21.72
CA THR A 245 13.10 -3.25 21.20
C THR A 245 13.15 -4.73 20.84
N ASP A 246 12.05 -5.46 21.08
CA ASP A 246 12.08 -6.91 21.30
C ASP A 246 11.32 -7.69 20.21
N GLY A 247 10.74 -7.00 19.22
CA GLY A 247 10.10 -7.62 18.05
C GLY A 247 11.08 -8.44 17.21
N THR A 248 10.63 -9.59 16.71
CA THR A 248 11.44 -10.60 16.00
C THR A 248 12.30 -10.02 14.88
N ALA A 249 11.75 -9.11 14.07
CA ALA A 249 12.45 -8.48 12.95
C ALA A 249 13.28 -7.26 13.38
N TYR A 250 12.95 -6.59 14.49
CA TYR A 250 13.48 -5.28 14.89
C TYR A 250 15.02 -5.22 14.85
N SER A 251 15.69 -6.15 15.54
CA SER A 251 17.16 -6.12 15.66
C SER A 251 17.93 -6.46 14.39
N THR A 252 17.32 -7.21 13.45
CA THR A 252 17.95 -7.59 12.17
C THR A 252 17.65 -6.58 11.07
N TYR A 253 16.38 -6.19 10.94
CA TYR A 253 15.92 -5.38 9.81
C TYR A 253 16.10 -3.88 10.04
N LEU A 254 16.03 -3.34 11.26
CA LEU A 254 16.22 -1.90 11.47
C LEU A 254 17.56 -1.39 10.89
N PRO A 255 18.73 -2.03 11.10
CA PRO A 255 20.00 -1.62 10.48
C PRO A 255 20.06 -1.78 8.95
N ILE A 256 19.17 -2.57 8.34
CA ILE A 256 19.01 -2.67 6.88
C ILE A 256 18.14 -1.50 6.39
N LEU A 257 17.00 -1.27 7.04
CA LEU A 257 16.04 -0.21 6.71
C LEU A 257 16.61 1.20 6.93
N GLU A 258 17.45 1.39 7.95
CA GLU A 258 18.12 2.67 8.25
C GLU A 258 18.98 3.20 7.09
N LYS A 259 19.51 2.31 6.23
CA LYS A 259 20.24 2.67 4.99
C LYS A 259 19.38 3.49 4.02
N TYR A 260 18.06 3.34 4.10
CA TYR A 260 17.06 3.89 3.19
C TYR A 260 16.16 4.94 3.85
N PHE A 261 16.40 5.28 5.12
CA PHE A 261 15.66 6.37 5.76
C PHE A 261 15.99 7.71 5.09
N PRO A 262 15.01 8.61 4.91
CA PRO A 262 15.26 9.91 4.31
C PRO A 262 16.24 10.71 5.18
N SER A 263 17.34 11.13 4.57
CA SER A 263 18.32 12.04 5.15
C SER A 263 17.62 13.28 5.73
N GLY A 264 17.90 13.62 6.98
CA GLY A 264 17.19 14.67 7.73
C GLY A 264 17.36 16.11 7.21
N ASP A 265 18.08 16.31 6.10
CA ASP A 265 18.34 17.61 5.49
C ASP A 265 17.35 17.90 4.36
N ALA A 266 16.37 18.76 4.63
CA ALA A 266 15.48 19.33 3.61
C ALA A 266 16.22 20.40 2.76
N SER A 267 17.26 20.00 2.02
CA SER A 267 18.00 20.91 1.12
C SER A 267 18.74 20.20 -0.02
N SER A 268 18.77 20.88 -1.17
CA SER A 268 19.57 20.60 -2.37
C SER A 268 19.38 19.26 -3.10
N SER A 269 18.80 19.37 -4.30
CA SER A 269 18.95 18.37 -5.36
C SER A 269 20.36 18.38 -5.97
N SER A 270 20.97 17.21 -6.13
CA SER A 270 22.02 17.01 -7.14
C SER A 270 22.11 15.54 -7.55
N SER A 271 21.90 15.25 -8.84
CA SER A 271 22.02 13.91 -9.41
C SER A 271 23.48 13.41 -9.34
N ALA A 272 23.70 12.21 -8.81
CA ALA A 272 25.02 11.60 -8.70
C ALA A 272 25.02 10.16 -9.25
N SER A 273 25.15 10.01 -10.57
CA SER A 273 25.25 8.70 -11.23
C SER A 273 26.58 8.02 -10.89
N ALA A 274 26.56 7.05 -9.97
CA ALA A 274 27.74 6.29 -9.55
C ALA A 274 28.05 5.15 -10.54
N SER A 275 28.84 5.43 -11.58
CA SER A 275 29.32 4.40 -12.52
C SER A 275 30.44 3.56 -11.91
N VAL A 276 30.15 2.30 -11.57
CA VAL A 276 31.14 1.36 -11.01
C VAL A 276 32.08 0.85 -12.11
N ALA A 277 33.15 1.60 -12.37
CA ALA A 277 34.25 1.17 -13.22
C ALA A 277 35.37 0.52 -12.38
N ALA A 278 35.63 -0.77 -12.62
CA ALA A 278 36.66 -1.50 -11.89
C ALA A 278 38.08 -1.01 -12.24
N ALA A 279 38.87 -0.65 -11.22
CA ALA A 279 40.27 -0.28 -11.36
C ALA A 279 41.15 -1.12 -10.41
N THR A 280 41.76 -2.18 -10.96
CA THR A 280 42.84 -2.89 -10.28
C THR A 280 44.06 -1.98 -10.14
N SER A 281 44.82 -2.15 -9.05
CA SER A 281 46.14 -1.54 -8.89
C SER A 281 47.05 -2.47 -8.09
N ALA A 282 48.29 -2.60 -8.54
CA ALA A 282 49.21 -3.65 -8.10
C ALA A 282 50.02 -3.26 -6.86
N VAL A 283 50.44 -4.28 -6.09
CA VAL A 283 51.39 -4.15 -4.98
C VAL A 283 52.64 -4.96 -5.31
N SER A 284 53.80 -4.30 -5.35
CA SER A 284 55.09 -4.94 -5.60
C SER A 284 55.86 -5.25 -4.32
N THR A 285 55.84 -6.52 -3.94
CA THR A 285 56.98 -7.33 -3.44
C THR A 285 58.09 -6.69 -2.59
N THR A 286 58.32 -7.27 -1.40
CA THR A 286 59.68 -7.70 -0.98
C THR A 286 59.66 -8.93 -0.05
N THR A 287 60.29 -10.02 -0.53
CA THR A 287 61.06 -11.10 0.14
C THR A 287 61.06 -11.23 1.68
N THR A 288 61.16 -12.43 2.30
CA THR A 288 62.13 -13.52 1.98
C THR A 288 61.82 -14.86 2.69
N ALA A 289 62.22 -16.01 2.07
CA ALA A 289 62.53 -17.34 2.66
C ALA A 289 61.39 -18.19 3.29
N ALA A 290 61.39 -19.55 3.24
CA ALA A 290 62.20 -20.52 2.46
C ALA A 290 61.65 -21.99 2.55
N PHE A 291 61.76 -22.76 1.44
CA PHE A 291 61.91 -24.24 1.32
C PHE A 291 60.84 -25.21 1.89
N GLU A 292 60.53 -26.39 1.31
CA GLU A 292 60.69 -26.94 -0.06
C GLU A 292 59.85 -28.24 -0.28
N GLN A 293 59.53 -28.57 -1.55
CA GLN A 293 59.26 -29.88 -2.22
C GLN A 293 58.58 -31.09 -1.49
N THR A 294 57.84 -32.00 -2.14
CA THR A 294 57.51 -32.27 -3.57
C THR A 294 56.00 -32.62 -3.72
N THR A 295 55.37 -33.32 -4.70
CA THR A 295 55.76 -34.20 -5.83
C THR A 295 54.71 -34.18 -6.96
N THR A 296 55.02 -34.76 -8.13
CA THR A 296 54.14 -34.97 -9.31
C THR A 296 54.15 -36.47 -9.72
N PRO A 297 53.35 -37.02 -10.69
CA PRO A 297 53.25 -36.60 -12.11
C PRO A 297 51.82 -36.67 -12.74
N ALA A 298 51.70 -36.44 -14.07
CA ALA A 298 50.42 -36.34 -14.81
C ALA A 298 50.51 -36.79 -16.30
N THR A 299 49.34 -37.03 -16.93
CA THR A 299 49.09 -37.31 -18.37
C THR A 299 47.66 -36.81 -18.68
N GLN A 300 47.36 -35.83 -19.57
CA GLN A 300 47.27 -35.84 -21.05
C GLN A 300 46.30 -36.90 -21.63
N VAL A 301 45.46 -36.67 -22.66
CA VAL A 301 45.72 -36.18 -24.05
C VAL A 301 44.41 -35.65 -24.76
N GLU A 302 44.57 -34.74 -25.76
CA GLU A 302 43.68 -34.27 -26.90
C GLU A 302 42.13 -34.27 -26.80
N ILE A 303 41.35 -33.21 -27.14
CA ILE A 303 41.21 -32.37 -28.36
C ILE A 303 40.62 -33.10 -29.60
N ALA A 304 39.38 -32.75 -30.00
CA ALA A 304 38.95 -32.53 -31.39
C ALA A 304 37.49 -32.00 -31.47
N SER A 305 37.15 -31.25 -32.53
CA SER A 305 35.78 -30.69 -32.74
C SER A 305 35.44 -30.56 -34.24
N SER A 306 34.23 -30.95 -34.66
CA SER A 306 33.68 -30.63 -35.99
C SER A 306 32.15 -30.74 -36.04
N SER A 307 31.54 -30.17 -37.10
CA SER A 307 30.09 -29.94 -37.26
C SER A 307 29.53 -30.51 -38.56
N SER A 308 28.25 -30.93 -38.61
CA SER A 308 27.35 -30.65 -39.77
C SER A 308 25.88 -31.17 -39.66
N SER A 309 24.94 -30.23 -39.79
CA SER A 309 23.66 -30.23 -40.53
C SER A 309 22.86 -31.52 -40.88
N SER A 310 21.60 -31.54 -40.39
CA SER A 310 20.32 -31.78 -41.13
C SER A 310 19.99 -33.08 -41.90
N SER A 311 18.81 -33.66 -41.63
CA SER A 311 17.74 -33.94 -42.62
C SER A 311 16.45 -34.49 -41.95
N ALA A 312 15.32 -34.45 -42.67
CA ALA A 312 13.99 -34.92 -42.19
C ALA A 312 13.46 -36.12 -43.02
N VAL A 313 12.47 -36.84 -42.48
CA VAL A 313 11.73 -37.93 -43.16
C VAL A 313 10.24 -37.85 -42.78
N ALA A 314 9.33 -38.27 -43.67
CA ALA A 314 7.88 -38.13 -43.47
C ALA A 314 7.06 -39.37 -43.89
N ALA A 315 5.93 -39.55 -43.18
CA ALA A 315 4.65 -40.17 -43.57
C ALA A 315 4.55 -41.58 -44.21
N SER A 316 3.55 -42.35 -43.74
CA SER A 316 2.66 -43.14 -44.62
C SER A 316 1.30 -43.41 -43.94
N GLN A 317 0.32 -43.96 -44.67
CA GLN A 317 -1.11 -44.10 -44.30
C GLN A 317 -1.66 -45.52 -44.55
N THR A 318 -2.79 -45.90 -43.92
CA THR A 318 -3.94 -46.68 -44.48
C THR A 318 -5.01 -46.94 -43.38
N THR A 319 -6.30 -46.51 -43.47
CA THR A 319 -7.52 -47.12 -44.09
C THR A 319 -7.99 -48.47 -43.47
N LEU A 320 -9.29 -48.85 -43.33
CA LEU A 320 -10.61 -48.28 -43.73
C LEU A 320 -11.83 -49.04 -43.10
N SER A 321 -13.00 -48.36 -42.92
CA SER A 321 -14.43 -48.85 -43.08
C SER A 321 -15.40 -48.37 -41.97
N LYS A 322 -16.46 -47.56 -42.20
CA LYS A 322 -17.82 -47.79 -42.79
C LYS A 322 -18.77 -48.63 -41.87
N VAL A 323 -20.06 -48.30 -41.63
CA VAL A 323 -21.20 -48.05 -42.56
C VAL A 323 -22.41 -47.28 -41.93
N LYS A 324 -22.93 -46.20 -42.59
CA LYS A 324 -24.34 -45.63 -42.70
C LYS A 324 -25.25 -45.44 -41.42
N SER A 325 -26.35 -44.65 -41.39
CA SER A 325 -27.17 -43.98 -42.42
C SER A 325 -28.01 -42.75 -41.94
N LYS A 326 -28.22 -41.74 -42.83
CA LYS A 326 -29.46 -40.92 -43.12
C LYS A 326 -30.32 -40.29 -41.98
N SER A 327 -31.02 -39.15 -42.13
CA SER A 327 -31.02 -38.03 -43.13
C SER A 327 -32.13 -36.99 -42.80
N LYS A 328 -31.86 -35.66 -42.89
CA LYS A 328 -32.64 -34.65 -43.68
C LYS A 328 -32.26 -33.17 -43.40
N SER A 329 -32.39 -32.33 -44.42
CA SER A 329 -32.35 -30.84 -44.48
C SER A 329 -33.28 -30.42 -45.67
N PRO A 330 -33.33 -29.22 -46.34
CA PRO A 330 -32.37 -28.09 -46.51
C PRO A 330 -32.91 -26.77 -45.88
N CYS A 331 -32.55 -25.51 -46.18
CA CYS A 331 -31.64 -24.77 -47.11
C CYS A 331 -31.28 -23.39 -46.43
N LYS A 332 -30.75 -22.29 -46.99
CA LYS A 332 -30.33 -21.75 -48.33
C LYS A 332 -29.25 -20.66 -48.01
N LEU A 333 -28.16 -20.41 -48.77
CA LEU A 333 -27.98 -19.61 -50.02
C LEU A 333 -28.72 -18.25 -50.09
N SER A 334 -28.17 -17.15 -50.62
CA SER A 334 -26.81 -16.73 -51.06
C SER A 334 -26.89 -15.21 -51.42
N SER A 335 -25.91 -14.43 -51.91
CA SER A 335 -24.53 -14.60 -52.43
C SER A 335 -23.83 -13.21 -52.46
N ALA A 336 -22.49 -13.13 -52.66
CA ALA A 336 -21.74 -11.87 -52.73
C ALA A 336 -21.23 -11.50 -54.15
N THR A 337 -21.06 -10.19 -54.42
CA THR A 337 -20.24 -9.65 -55.52
C THR A 337 -19.77 -8.22 -55.22
N SER A 338 -18.71 -7.77 -55.92
CA SER A 338 -17.99 -6.51 -55.68
C SER A 338 -18.09 -5.51 -56.85
N SER A 339 -17.76 -4.24 -56.59
CA SER A 339 -17.37 -3.23 -57.59
C SER A 339 -16.72 -2.03 -56.91
N ALA A 340 -15.86 -1.29 -57.63
CA ALA A 340 -15.17 -0.10 -57.12
C ALA A 340 -15.07 0.97 -58.22
N VAL A 341 -15.21 2.26 -57.84
CA VAL A 341 -14.79 3.41 -58.65
C VAL A 341 -14.47 4.61 -57.76
N SER A 342 -13.58 5.47 -58.24
CA SER A 342 -12.97 6.57 -57.47
C SER A 342 -13.80 7.86 -57.46
N SER A 343 -13.52 8.72 -56.48
CA SER A 343 -13.64 10.19 -56.59
C SER A 343 -12.63 10.84 -55.63
N ALA A 344 -12.20 12.07 -55.91
CA ALA A 344 -11.01 12.65 -55.28
C ALA A 344 -11.24 14.05 -54.69
N ALA A 345 -10.35 14.39 -53.73
CA ALA A 345 -9.95 15.73 -53.31
C ALA A 345 -11.03 16.74 -52.83
N ALA A 346 -10.96 17.09 -51.55
CA ALA A 346 -10.54 18.45 -51.16
C ALA A 346 -9.98 18.44 -49.72
N VAL A 347 -8.80 19.02 -49.52
CA VAL A 347 -8.27 19.38 -48.18
C VAL A 347 -8.49 20.87 -48.00
N THR A 348 -9.07 21.29 -46.88
CA THR A 348 -9.25 22.71 -46.54
C THR A 348 -8.82 22.99 -45.11
N THR A 349 -7.67 23.65 -44.97
CA THR A 349 -7.20 24.26 -43.72
C THR A 349 -7.60 25.73 -43.65
N PRO A 350 -8.19 26.21 -42.53
CA PRO A 350 -8.23 27.64 -42.23
C PRO A 350 -6.86 28.15 -41.75
N ALA A 351 -6.53 29.40 -42.07
CA ALA A 351 -5.20 29.97 -41.88
C ALA A 351 -4.84 30.30 -40.41
N VAL A 352 -3.54 30.23 -40.10
CA VAL A 352 -2.95 30.89 -38.93
C VAL A 352 -3.05 32.41 -39.11
N ALA A 353 -3.64 33.10 -38.13
CA ALA A 353 -3.60 34.56 -38.05
C ALA A 353 -2.41 34.99 -37.19
N ALA A 354 -1.48 35.76 -37.77
CA ALA A 354 -0.31 36.28 -37.06
C ALA A 354 -0.54 37.73 -36.61
N THR A 355 -0.52 37.99 -35.30
CA THR A 355 -0.57 39.35 -34.73
C THR A 355 0.50 39.54 -33.67
N THR A 356 1.50 40.37 -34.03
CA THR A 356 2.37 41.22 -33.18
C THR A 356 2.61 40.81 -31.71
N PRO A 357 3.87 40.56 -31.28
CA PRO A 357 4.20 40.40 -29.86
C PRO A 357 4.06 41.73 -29.11
N ALA A 358 3.56 41.66 -27.87
CA ALA A 358 3.40 42.83 -27.00
C ALA A 358 4.18 42.66 -25.69
N ALA A 359 4.98 43.69 -25.37
CA ALA A 359 5.61 44.05 -24.08
C ALA A 359 6.01 42.93 -23.07
N ALA A 360 7.31 42.86 -22.76
CA ALA A 360 7.80 42.19 -21.55
C ALA A 360 7.32 42.93 -20.28
N PRO A 361 7.13 42.21 -19.14
CA PRO A 361 6.67 42.82 -17.90
C PRO A 361 7.75 43.71 -17.26
N THR A 362 7.42 44.99 -17.04
CA THR A 362 8.29 45.93 -16.32
C THR A 362 8.15 45.77 -14.80
N SER A 363 9.26 45.41 -14.15
CA SER A 363 9.37 45.29 -12.69
C SER A 363 8.92 46.58 -11.99
N SER A 364 7.84 46.49 -11.20
CA SER A 364 7.30 47.62 -10.44
C SER A 364 7.38 47.31 -8.95
N SER A 365 8.24 48.01 -8.23
CA SER A 365 8.47 47.79 -6.80
C SER A 365 7.29 48.30 -5.95
N VAL A 366 6.52 47.38 -5.38
CA VAL A 366 5.48 47.72 -4.39
C VAL A 366 6.16 47.93 -3.03
N ALA A 367 5.95 49.10 -2.42
CA ALA A 367 6.45 49.39 -1.08
C ALA A 367 5.53 48.77 -0.02
N PHE A 368 6.09 47.92 0.85
CA PHE A 368 5.37 47.37 1.99
C PHE A 368 5.18 48.43 3.08
N ALA A 369 3.93 48.78 3.38
CA ALA A 369 3.58 49.59 4.53
C ALA A 369 3.46 48.69 5.77
N THR A 370 4.28 48.94 6.80
CA THR A 370 4.27 48.15 8.04
C THR A 370 3.17 48.60 8.99
N THR A 371 2.02 47.95 8.95
CA THR A 371 0.95 48.11 9.95
C THR A 371 1.22 47.20 11.15
N SER A 372 1.47 47.80 12.33
CA SER A 372 1.62 47.04 13.58
C SER A 372 0.27 46.50 14.05
N VAL A 373 0.16 45.19 14.25
CA VAL A 373 -1.02 44.53 14.80
C VAL A 373 -0.86 44.37 16.32
N TYR A 374 -1.83 44.90 17.07
CA TYR A 374 -1.87 44.84 18.52
C TYR A 374 -2.43 43.49 19.00
N VAL A 375 -1.66 42.77 19.82
CA VAL A 375 -2.09 41.50 20.42
C VAL A 375 -2.59 41.75 21.85
N PRO A 376 -3.90 41.63 22.13
CA PRO A 376 -4.43 41.76 23.49
C PRO A 376 -4.09 40.51 24.33
N THR A 377 -3.31 40.66 25.38
CA THR A 377 -3.00 39.58 26.32
C THR A 377 -4.20 39.31 27.25
N THR A 378 -4.80 38.13 27.17
CA THR A 378 -5.85 37.69 28.10
C THR A 378 -5.27 36.87 29.24
N THR A 379 -5.38 37.37 30.47
CA THR A 379 -4.96 36.64 31.68
C THR A 379 -5.93 35.50 32.00
N ALA A 380 -5.40 34.29 32.21
CA ALA A 380 -6.19 33.15 32.65
C ALA A 380 -6.80 33.37 34.04
N ALA A 381 -8.07 32.98 34.22
CA ALA A 381 -8.76 32.96 35.50
C ALA A 381 -8.75 31.54 36.08
N ALA A 382 -8.52 31.40 37.39
CA ALA A 382 -8.47 30.11 38.07
C ALA A 382 -9.89 29.51 38.26
N PRO A 383 -10.04 28.17 38.20
CA PRO A 383 -11.34 27.52 38.41
C PRO A 383 -11.75 27.54 39.89
N SER A 384 -12.97 27.98 40.16
CA SER A 384 -13.59 27.89 41.50
C SER A 384 -14.10 26.48 41.78
N GLN A 385 -13.87 25.98 43.00
CA GLN A 385 -14.49 24.73 43.45
C GLN A 385 -16.01 24.86 43.58
N VAL A 386 -16.74 23.82 43.18
CA VAL A 386 -18.16 23.62 43.49
C VAL A 386 -18.30 22.25 44.15
N SER A 387 -18.96 22.21 45.31
CA SER A 387 -19.04 21.01 46.15
C SER A 387 -20.06 19.99 45.63
N SER A 388 -19.88 18.74 46.06
CA SER A 388 -20.70 17.60 45.67
C SER A 388 -22.13 17.63 46.24
N SER A 389 -23.08 17.12 45.46
CA SER A 389 -24.38 16.64 45.92
C SER A 389 -24.66 15.25 45.35
N ALA A 390 -24.27 14.20 46.08
CA ALA A 390 -24.52 12.83 45.66
C ALA A 390 -26.00 12.46 45.87
N ALA A 391 -26.66 11.95 44.81
CA ALA A 391 -27.98 11.33 44.87
C ALA A 391 -27.82 9.83 44.60
N ALA A 392 -28.26 8.98 45.54
CA ALA A 392 -28.00 7.54 45.49
C ALA A 392 -29.22 6.76 44.97
N SER A 393 -29.04 6.07 43.84
CA SER A 393 -29.84 4.94 43.33
C SER A 393 -29.09 4.34 42.14
N SER A 394 -29.06 3.03 41.89
CA SER A 394 -29.54 1.88 42.68
C SER A 394 -28.74 0.64 42.24
N SER A 395 -28.75 -0.44 43.03
CA SER A 395 -27.91 -1.63 42.84
C SER A 395 -27.79 -2.14 41.40
N GLY A 396 -26.55 -2.11 40.88
CA GLY A 396 -26.10 -2.80 39.67
C GLY A 396 -24.82 -3.56 39.97
N VAL A 397 -24.48 -4.56 39.15
CA VAL A 397 -23.27 -5.38 39.35
C VAL A 397 -22.03 -4.50 39.18
N VAL A 398 -21.02 -4.70 40.04
CA VAL A 398 -19.70 -4.07 39.88
C VAL A 398 -18.99 -4.77 38.73
N GLY A 399 -19.26 -4.32 37.50
CA GLY A 399 -18.49 -4.74 36.34
C GLY A 399 -17.02 -4.38 36.51
N VAL A 400 -16.12 -5.26 36.06
CA VAL A 400 -14.74 -4.87 35.81
C VAL A 400 -14.78 -3.79 34.74
N SER A 401 -14.15 -2.64 35.00
CA SER A 401 -14.09 -1.55 34.03
C SER A 401 -13.35 -2.04 32.79
N ASP A 402 -14.03 -2.12 31.64
CA ASP A 402 -13.40 -2.53 30.39
C ASP A 402 -12.27 -1.55 30.05
N PRO A 403 -11.03 -2.02 29.85
CA PRO A 403 -9.90 -1.14 29.52
C PRO A 403 -10.04 -0.48 28.14
N GLN A 404 -10.98 -0.91 27.30
CA GLN A 404 -11.35 -0.26 26.03
C GLN A 404 -12.44 0.82 26.19
N GLY A 405 -12.86 1.11 27.43
CA GLY A 405 -13.79 2.20 27.73
C GLY A 405 -15.28 1.86 27.57
N PRO A 406 -16.17 2.87 27.72
CA PRO A 406 -17.59 2.66 27.96
C PRO A 406 -18.39 2.16 26.75
N SER A 407 -17.81 2.19 25.54
CA SER A 407 -18.43 1.70 24.31
C SER A 407 -18.19 0.22 24.06
N ALA A 408 -17.24 -0.40 24.78
CA ALA A 408 -16.81 -1.78 24.54
C ALA A 408 -17.80 -2.84 25.05
N THR A 409 -18.60 -2.51 26.08
CA THR A 409 -19.62 -3.41 26.65
C THR A 409 -21.04 -2.87 26.49
N ASN A 410 -22.01 -3.75 26.31
CA ASN A 410 -23.42 -3.43 26.48
C ASN A 410 -23.82 -3.29 27.96
N SER A 411 -25.06 -2.89 28.24
CA SER A 411 -25.60 -2.71 29.59
C SER A 411 -25.69 -3.98 30.46
N ALA A 412 -25.42 -5.17 29.89
CA ALA A 412 -25.32 -6.43 30.62
C ALA A 412 -23.86 -6.79 30.97
N GLY A 413 -22.87 -6.04 30.49
CA GLY A 413 -21.44 -6.31 30.66
C GLY A 413 -20.88 -7.29 29.61
N GLU A 414 -21.60 -7.54 28.52
CA GLU A 414 -21.16 -8.36 27.40
C GLU A 414 -20.44 -7.47 26.36
N VAL A 415 -19.36 -7.97 25.77
CA VAL A 415 -18.50 -7.25 24.82
C VAL A 415 -19.21 -7.07 23.47
N ASN A 416 -19.24 -5.84 22.95
CA ASN A 416 -19.86 -5.49 21.67
C ASN A 416 -19.05 -5.99 20.46
N GLN A 417 -19.66 -6.01 19.27
CA GLN A 417 -18.99 -6.37 18.01
C GLN A 417 -17.68 -5.56 17.83
N TYR A 418 -16.65 -6.24 17.34
CA TYR A 418 -15.29 -5.74 17.09
C TYR A 418 -14.42 -5.36 18.30
N TYR A 419 -14.92 -5.45 19.53
CA TYR A 419 -14.13 -5.22 20.74
C TYR A 419 -13.45 -6.50 21.27
N GLN A 420 -12.44 -6.31 22.13
CA GLN A 420 -11.62 -7.37 22.73
C GLN A 420 -12.40 -8.17 23.78
N CYS A 421 -12.28 -9.49 23.71
CA CYS A 421 -12.90 -10.46 24.61
C CYS A 421 -11.90 -11.48 25.16
N GLY A 422 -10.60 -11.29 24.93
CA GLY A 422 -9.56 -12.22 25.35
C GLY A 422 -8.18 -11.88 24.78
N GLY A 423 -7.22 -12.75 25.10
CA GLY A 423 -5.81 -12.60 24.78
C GLY A 423 -4.91 -12.70 26.03
N ILE A 424 -3.62 -12.91 25.81
CA ILE A 424 -2.59 -12.83 26.84
C ILE A 424 -2.64 -11.45 27.51
N ASN A 425 -2.60 -11.44 28.85
CA ASN A 425 -2.74 -10.26 29.72
C ASN A 425 -4.11 -9.53 29.66
N TRP A 426 -5.11 -10.05 28.93
CA TRP A 426 -6.47 -9.51 28.98
C TRP A 426 -7.10 -9.69 30.37
N THR A 427 -7.66 -8.62 30.92
CA THR A 427 -8.32 -8.62 32.25
C THR A 427 -9.76 -8.09 32.23
N GLY A 428 -10.26 -7.68 31.06
CA GLY A 428 -11.63 -7.24 30.86
C GLY A 428 -12.63 -8.40 30.66
N PRO A 429 -13.87 -8.09 30.24
CA PRO A 429 -14.91 -9.09 30.00
C PRO A 429 -14.57 -10.04 28.85
N THR A 430 -15.14 -11.26 28.84
CA THR A 430 -14.81 -12.32 27.88
C THR A 430 -16.02 -12.96 27.20
N VAL A 431 -17.23 -12.47 27.51
CA VAL A 431 -18.49 -12.92 26.90
C VAL A 431 -18.93 -11.86 25.91
N CYS A 432 -19.09 -12.24 24.65
CA CYS A 432 -19.62 -11.34 23.62
C CYS A 432 -21.14 -11.19 23.73
N ALA A 433 -21.64 -10.01 23.34
CA ALA A 433 -23.06 -9.76 23.18
C ALA A 433 -23.61 -10.64 22.04
N SER A 434 -24.82 -11.18 22.21
CA SER A 434 -25.48 -11.93 21.12
C SER A 434 -25.75 -11.00 19.92
N PRO A 435 -25.47 -11.41 18.67
CA PRO A 435 -25.18 -12.78 18.20
C PRO A 435 -23.69 -13.14 18.05
N TYR A 436 -22.76 -12.34 18.59
CA TYR A 436 -21.33 -12.45 18.31
C TYR A 436 -20.62 -13.52 19.16
N THR A 437 -19.51 -14.06 18.65
CA THR A 437 -18.63 -15.01 19.35
C THR A 437 -17.23 -14.44 19.48
N CYS A 438 -16.56 -14.76 20.60
CA CYS A 438 -15.16 -14.44 20.81
C CYS A 438 -14.26 -15.35 19.96
N LYS A 439 -13.68 -14.80 18.88
CA LYS A 439 -12.71 -15.49 18.01
C LYS A 439 -11.29 -15.04 18.35
N VAL A 440 -10.33 -15.94 18.31
CA VAL A 440 -8.90 -15.59 18.45
C VAL A 440 -8.43 -14.94 17.15
N GLN A 441 -7.86 -13.73 17.22
CA GLN A 441 -7.16 -13.10 16.09
C GLN A 441 -5.65 -13.33 16.19
N ASN A 442 -5.09 -13.13 17.38
CA ASN A 442 -3.74 -13.57 17.75
C ASN A 442 -3.67 -13.89 19.26
N ASP A 443 -2.52 -14.34 19.74
CA ASP A 443 -2.33 -14.72 21.15
C ASP A 443 -2.67 -13.60 22.16
N TYR A 444 -2.50 -12.34 21.78
CA TYR A 444 -2.72 -11.14 22.62
C TYR A 444 -4.09 -10.49 22.39
N TYR A 445 -4.80 -10.83 21.31
CA TYR A 445 -6.06 -10.21 20.91
C TYR A 445 -7.10 -11.22 20.42
N TYR A 446 -8.15 -11.44 21.21
CA TYR A 446 -9.36 -12.15 20.77
C TYR A 446 -10.51 -11.13 20.64
N GLN A 447 -11.34 -11.26 19.62
CA GLN A 447 -12.33 -10.25 19.20
C GLN A 447 -13.74 -10.84 19.12
N CYS A 448 -14.75 -10.07 19.51
CA CYS A 448 -16.15 -10.40 19.22
C CYS A 448 -16.48 -10.12 17.75
N VAL A 449 -16.84 -11.14 16.99
CA VAL A 449 -17.29 -11.03 15.59
C VAL A 449 -18.49 -11.94 15.33
N ALA A 450 -19.14 -11.79 14.17
CA ALA A 450 -20.15 -12.73 13.72
C ALA A 450 -19.57 -14.15 13.51
N GLU A 451 -20.44 -15.16 13.52
CA GLU A 451 -20.14 -16.56 13.14
C GLU A 451 -20.13 -16.76 11.62
#